data_AF-A0A959VLC3-F1
#
_entry.id   AF-A0A959VLC3-F1
#
_cell.length_a   1.000
_cell.length_b   1.000
_cell.length_c   1.000
_cell.angle_alpha   90.00
_cell.angle_beta   90.00
_cell.angle_gamma   90.00
#
_symmetry.space_group_name_H-M   'P 1'
#
loop_
_entity.id
_entity.type
_entity.pdbx_description
1 polymer ?
#
loop_
_entity_poly.entity_id
_entity_poly.type
_entity_poly.pdbx_seq_one_letter_code
_entity_poly.pdbx_strand_id
1 'polypeptide(L)'
;MIVNRRIAVPVAATLAALSALILSPVALGADGEGTAGRIDDVYITYFCFAVIAFFAVVVTVLSLIQGRLDAKKEQRRHDLDRFNS
;
A
#
# COMPACT_ATOMS: atom_id res chain seq x y z
N MET A 1 -5.54 22.61 9.21
CA MET A 1 -4.94 21.99 8.00
C MET A 1 -5.92 20.93 7.48
N ILE A 2 -6.77 21.29 6.52
CA ILE A 2 -7.79 20.38 5.98
C ILE A 2 -7.08 19.48 4.96
N VAL A 3 -6.63 18.30 5.38
CA VAL A 3 -6.00 17.35 4.46
C VAL A 3 -7.08 16.82 3.52
N ASN A 4 -6.97 17.16 2.23
CA ASN A 4 -7.94 16.76 1.23
C ASN A 4 -7.94 15.23 1.10
N ARG A 5 -9.04 14.56 1.49
CA ARG A 5 -9.12 13.09 1.58
C ARG A 5 -8.82 12.37 0.24
N ARG A 6 -8.91 13.11 -0.88
CA ARG A 6 -8.51 12.68 -2.23
C ARG A 6 -7.00 12.43 -2.35
N ILE A 7 -6.19 13.24 -1.71
CA ILE A 7 -4.72 13.21 -1.75
C ILE A 7 -4.19 12.49 -0.51
N ALA A 8 -4.92 12.58 0.60
CA ALA A 8 -4.56 11.93 1.86
C ALA A 8 -4.40 10.42 1.73
N VAL A 9 -5.30 9.74 1.00
CA VAL A 9 -5.30 8.28 0.87
C VAL A 9 -4.11 7.76 0.06
N PRO A 10 -3.81 8.26 -1.16
CA PRO A 10 -2.65 7.79 -1.90
C PRO A 10 -1.34 8.17 -1.19
N VAL A 11 -1.25 9.35 -0.58
CA VAL A 11 -0.06 9.78 0.17
C VAL A 11 0.14 8.96 1.45
N ALA A 12 -0.93 8.64 2.18
CA ALA A 12 -0.84 7.76 3.34
C ALA A 12 -0.46 6.33 2.93
N ALA A 13 -0.95 5.84 1.79
CA ALA A 13 -0.60 4.52 1.27
C ALA A 13 0.88 4.44 0.83
N THR A 14 1.41 5.48 0.17
CA THR A 14 2.83 5.53 -0.19
C THR A 14 3.71 5.69 1.04
N LEU A 15 3.34 6.53 2.01
CA LEU A 15 4.06 6.64 3.27
C LEU A 15 4.03 5.34 4.09
N ALA A 16 2.90 4.63 4.12
CA ALA A 16 2.78 3.32 4.77
C ALA A 16 3.60 2.24 4.07
N ALA A 17 3.64 2.25 2.73
CA ALA A 17 4.49 1.34 1.96
C ALA A 17 5.97 1.62 2.18
N LEU A 18 6.36 2.90 2.25
CA LEU A 18 7.74 3.31 2.56
C LEU A 18 8.13 2.94 3.98
N SER A 19 7.26 3.13 4.98
CA SER A 19 7.55 2.76 6.36
C SER A 19 7.61 1.24 6.56
N ALA A 20 6.78 0.46 5.84
CA ALA A 20 6.89 -0.99 5.80
C ALA A 20 8.22 -1.47 5.21
N LEU A 21 8.79 -0.73 4.25
CA LEU A 21 10.09 -1.03 3.64
C LEU A 21 11.28 -0.75 4.58
N ILE A 22 11.13 0.20 5.50
CA ILE A 22 12.17 0.57 6.48
C ILE A 22 12.24 -0.44 7.63
N LEU A 23 11.16 -1.22 7.88
CA LEU A 23 11.13 -2.34 8.82
C LEU A 23 11.88 -3.58 8.30
N SER A 24 13.02 -3.38 7.63
CA SER A 24 13.90 -4.47 7.23
C SER A 24 14.41 -5.20 8.47
N PRO A 25 14.22 -6.53 8.59
CA PRO A 25 14.67 -7.32 9.75
C PRO A 25 16.20 -7.43 9.89
N VAL A 26 16.98 -6.70 9.08
CA VAL A 26 18.40 -6.97 8.78
C VAL A 26 19.41 -6.51 9.83
N ALA A 27 19.02 -6.25 11.08
CA ALA A 27 20.00 -5.76 12.07
C ALA A 27 19.74 -6.18 13.53
N LEU A 28 19.02 -7.28 13.76
CA LEU A 28 18.76 -7.81 15.11
C LEU A 28 19.21 -9.27 15.27
N GLY A 29 20.32 -9.65 14.66
CA GLY A 29 20.99 -10.93 14.88
C GLY A 29 22.24 -10.74 15.73
N ALA A 30 22.28 -11.28 16.94
CA ALA A 30 23.55 -11.57 17.60
C ALA A 30 24.26 -12.66 16.78
N ASP A 31 25.56 -12.51 16.56
CA ASP A 31 26.45 -13.46 15.86
C ASP A 31 26.47 -13.42 14.31
N GLY A 32 25.86 -12.41 13.67
CA GLY A 32 25.94 -12.23 12.21
C GLY A 32 25.04 -13.15 11.39
N GLU A 33 24.28 -14.02 12.06
CA GLU A 33 23.14 -14.73 11.47
C GLU A 33 21.88 -13.89 11.69
N GLY A 34 21.15 -13.56 10.62
CA GLY A 34 19.88 -12.86 10.75
C GLY A 34 18.87 -13.67 11.58
N THR A 35 17.78 -13.04 12.04
CA THR A 35 16.74 -13.68 12.86
C THR A 35 16.07 -14.92 12.24
N ALA A 36 16.31 -15.17 10.94
CA ALA A 36 15.82 -16.31 10.18
C ALA A 36 16.83 -17.48 10.04
N GLY A 37 18.01 -17.41 10.69
CA GLY A 37 19.09 -18.39 10.54
C GLY A 37 19.90 -18.21 9.24
N ARG A 38 20.62 -19.26 8.82
CA ARG A 38 21.38 -19.26 7.55
C ARG A 38 20.41 -19.02 6.39
N ILE A 39 20.63 -17.90 5.71
CA ILE A 39 19.85 -17.55 4.52
C ILE A 39 20.21 -18.55 3.41
N ASP A 40 19.28 -19.45 3.09
CA ASP A 40 19.37 -20.36 1.94
C ASP A 40 18.74 -19.74 0.68
N ASP A 41 19.17 -20.20 -0.49
CA ASP A 41 18.76 -19.69 -1.80
C ASP A 41 17.23 -19.75 -2.01
N VAL A 42 16.60 -20.76 -1.40
CA VAL A 42 15.14 -20.94 -1.37
C VAL A 42 14.44 -19.82 -0.58
N TYR A 43 15.01 -19.41 0.55
CA TYR A 43 14.44 -18.36 1.42
C TYR A 43 14.44 -17.01 0.69
N ILE A 44 15.55 -16.66 0.04
CA ILE A 44 15.67 -15.42 -0.74
C ILE A 44 14.69 -15.44 -1.91
N THR A 45 14.61 -16.58 -2.62
CA THR A 45 13.74 -16.71 -3.78
C THR A 45 12.27 -16.48 -3.43
N TYR A 46 11.76 -17.13 -2.38
CA TYR A 46 10.38 -16.93 -1.93
C TYR A 46 10.13 -15.51 -1.42
N PHE A 47 11.10 -14.89 -0.74
CA PHE A 47 11.00 -13.51 -0.31
C PHE A 47 10.86 -12.55 -1.49
N CYS A 48 11.68 -12.70 -2.54
CA CYS A 48 11.58 -11.90 -3.76
C CYS A 48 10.22 -12.07 -4.45
N PHE A 49 9.71 -13.31 -4.56
CA PHE A 49 8.37 -13.54 -5.11
C PHE A 49 7.26 -12.89 -4.27
N ALA A 50 7.36 -12.95 -2.95
CA ALA A 50 6.40 -12.33 -2.05
C ALA A 50 6.37 -10.80 -2.22
N VAL A 51 7.53 -10.16 -2.34
CA VAL A 51 7.62 -8.70 -2.58
C VAL A 51 6.99 -8.32 -3.92
N ILE A 52 7.29 -9.06 -4.99
CA ILE A 52 6.70 -8.83 -6.33
C ILE A 52 5.17 -8.94 -6.25
N ALA A 53 4.67 -10.02 -5.65
CA ALA A 53 3.23 -10.26 -5.49
C ALA A 53 2.57 -9.17 -4.62
N PHE A 54 3.22 -8.76 -3.52
CA PHE A 54 2.72 -7.72 -2.63
C PHE A 54 2.49 -6.40 -3.37
N PHE A 55 3.45 -5.93 -4.16
CA PHE A 55 3.29 -4.70 -4.92
C PHE A 55 2.18 -4.80 -5.97
N ALA A 56 2.09 -5.92 -6.69
CA ALA A 56 1.03 -6.14 -7.66
C ALA A 56 -0.35 -6.07 -6.99
N VAL A 57 -0.54 -6.80 -5.88
CA VAL A 57 -1.82 -6.82 -5.15
C VAL A 57 -2.17 -5.44 -4.59
N VAL A 58 -1.23 -4.76 -3.93
CA VAL A 58 -1.48 -3.45 -3.31
C VAL A 58 -1.87 -2.42 -4.36
N VAL A 59 -1.14 -2.33 -5.48
CA VAL A 59 -1.43 -1.37 -6.56
C VAL A 59 -2.80 -1.66 -7.18
N THR A 60 -3.12 -2.93 -7.44
CA THR A 60 -4.43 -3.31 -7.97
C THR A 60 -5.56 -2.94 -7.01
N VAL A 61 -5.45 -3.30 -5.74
CA VAL A 61 -6.48 -2.99 -4.73
C VAL A 61 -6.67 -1.49 -4.58
N LEU A 62 -5.59 -0.72 -4.51
CA LEU A 62 -5.67 0.74 -4.41
C LEU A 62 -6.30 1.37 -5.65
N SER A 63 -6.02 0.87 -6.85
CA SER A 63 -6.65 1.32 -8.10
C SER A 63 -8.16 1.07 -8.09
N LEU A 64 -8.59 -0.12 -7.67
CA LEU A 64 -10.02 -0.45 -7.53
C LEU A 64 -10.72 0.43 -6.50
N ILE A 65 -10.09 0.68 -5.35
CA ILE A 65 -10.63 1.55 -4.30
C ILE A 65 -10.80 2.97 -4.82
N GLN A 66 -9.81 3.51 -5.54
CA GLN A 66 -9.90 4.84 -6.15
C GLN A 66 -11.10 4.93 -7.10
N GLY A 67 -11.24 3.96 -8.02
CA GLY A 67 -12.37 3.92 -8.95
C GLY A 67 -13.74 3.85 -8.26
N ARG A 68 -13.87 3.07 -7.19
CA ARG A 68 -15.12 2.97 -6.42
C ARG A 68 -15.46 4.28 -5.69
N LEU A 69 -14.46 4.97 -5.15
CA LEU A 69 -14.67 6.25 -4.48
C LEU A 69 -15.08 7.35 -5.45
N ASP A 70 -14.54 7.34 -6.67
CA ASP A 70 -14.90 8.29 -7.71
C ASP A 70 -16.34 8.10 -8.18
N ALA A 71 -16.75 6.86 -8.44
CA ALA A 71 -18.13 6.53 -8.80
C ALA A 71 -19.15 7.04 -7.75
N LYS A 72 -18.84 6.85 -6.44
CA LYS A 72 -19.71 7.35 -5.36
C LYS A 72 -19.75 8.87 -5.26
N LYS A 73 -18.67 9.56 -5.62
CA LYS A 73 -18.63 11.02 -5.62
C LYS A 73 -19.41 11.61 -6.78
N GLU A 74 -19.37 10.96 -7.94
CA GLU A 74 -20.14 11.38 -9.11
C GLU A 74 -21.65 11.26 -8.87
N GLN A 75 -22.09 10.14 -8.30
CA GLN A 75 -23.51 9.93 -7.92
C GLN A 75 -24.02 11.06 -7.01
N ARG A 76 -23.26 11.39 -5.96
CA ARG A 76 -23.66 12.48 -5.05
C ARG A 76 -23.65 13.86 -5.70
N ARG A 77 -22.81 14.07 -6.70
CA ARG A 77 -22.76 15.35 -7.43
C ARG A 77 -23.97 15.49 -8.34
N HIS A 78 -24.32 14.44 -9.08
CA HIS A 78 -25.50 14.40 -9.92
C HIS A 78 -26.80 14.60 -9.12
N ASP A 79 -26.89 13.99 -7.92
CA ASP A 79 -28.03 14.21 -7.03
C ASP A 79 -28.10 15.67 -6.55
N LEU A 80 -26.96 16.28 -6.22
CA LEU A 80 -26.89 17.68 -5.77
C LEU A 80 -27.30 18.65 -6.88
N ASP A 81 -26.84 18.42 -8.11
CA ASP A 81 -27.18 19.24 -9.27
C ASP A 81 -28.69 19.16 -9.59
N ARG A 82 -29.32 18.01 -9.34
CA ARG A 82 -30.79 17.83 -9.49
C ARG A 82 -31.60 18.63 -8.47
N PHE A 83 -31.08 18.85 -7.27
CA PHE A 83 -31.77 19.64 -6.23
C PHE A 83 -31.50 21.15 -6.33
N ASN A 84 -30.48 21.54 -7.11
CA ASN A 84 -30.10 22.94 -7.32
C ASN A 84 -30.69 23.54 -8.63
N SER A 85 -31.48 22.76 -9.38
CA SER A 85 -32.30 23.21 -10.52
C SER A 85 -33.77 23.29 -10.13
#